data_AF-A0A078HL51-F1
#
_entry.id   AF-A0A078HL51-F1
#
_cell.length_a   1.000
_cell.length_b   1.000
_cell.length_c   1.000
_cell.angle_alpha   90.00
_cell.angle_beta   90.00
_cell.angle_gamma   90.00
#
_symmetry.space_group_name_H-M   'P 1'
#
loop_
_entity.id
_entity.type
_entity.pdbx_description
1 polymer ?
#
loop_
_entity_poly.entity_id
_entity_poly.type
_entity_poly.pdbx_seq_one_letter_code
_entity_poly.pdbx_strand_id
1 'polypeptide(L)'
;MRDPRRPKDISLILGTLNSLVKANAGTVTNFEVLDLLNSKGASKDTTRVMGLKDKVSSSEYKVYDYLMETAASTQTRESVTKFSDKCKDFKLVKAEILNIINLRPSSDVELTPIIEKPDEREIDTEGILELVQQLLPPLPTLESEQEETENAEQEETAV
;
A
#
# COMPACT_ATOMS: atom_id res chain seq x y z
N MET A 1 -34.67 -43.26 27.57
CA MET A 1 -33.66 -43.76 26.61
C MET A 1 -33.75 -42.93 25.34
N ARG A 2 -32.67 -42.27 24.90
CA ARG A 2 -32.66 -41.52 23.62
C ARG A 2 -32.31 -42.49 22.49
N ASP A 3 -33.09 -42.45 21.42
CA ASP A 3 -32.88 -43.24 20.20
C ASP A 3 -31.50 -42.92 19.57
N PRO A 4 -30.62 -43.91 19.35
CA PRO A 4 -29.30 -43.73 18.76
C PRO A 4 -29.32 -43.45 17.24
N ARG A 5 -30.49 -43.46 16.58
CA ARG A 5 -30.63 -43.26 15.13
C ARG A 5 -31.20 -41.91 14.73
N ARG A 6 -31.10 -40.88 15.58
CA ARG A 6 -31.39 -39.51 15.11
C ARG A 6 -30.30 -39.12 14.11
N PRO A 7 -30.61 -38.85 12.83
CA PRO A 7 -29.60 -38.37 11.90
C PRO A 7 -29.05 -37.07 12.46
N LYS A 8 -27.74 -37.03 12.72
CA LYS A 8 -27.04 -35.79 13.02
C LYS A 8 -27.24 -34.90 11.78
N ASP A 9 -27.87 -33.77 12.03
CA ASP A 9 -28.15 -32.69 11.11
C ASP A 9 -27.11 -32.62 9.97
N ILE A 10 -27.52 -33.05 8.77
CA ILE A 10 -26.64 -33.09 7.57
C ILE A 10 -26.21 -31.65 7.18
N SER A 11 -26.88 -30.63 7.72
CA SER A 11 -26.48 -29.23 7.58
C SER A 11 -25.05 -28.93 8.05
N LEU A 12 -24.46 -29.75 8.92
CA LEU A 12 -23.08 -29.55 9.39
C LEU A 12 -22.02 -30.07 8.41
N ILE A 13 -22.36 -30.99 7.51
CA ILE A 13 -21.40 -31.58 6.54
C ILE A 13 -21.30 -30.72 5.27
N LEU A 14 -22.30 -29.88 4.99
CA LEU A 14 -22.25 -28.84 3.96
C LEU A 14 -21.66 -27.52 4.51
N GLY A 15 -20.66 -27.61 5.38
CA GLY A 15 -19.90 -26.46 5.87
C GLY A 15 -19.19 -25.77 4.71
N THR A 16 -19.87 -24.79 4.09
CA THR A 16 -19.35 -23.79 3.14
C THR A 16 -18.34 -24.34 2.12
N LEU A 17 -18.86 -24.91 1.05
CA LEU A 17 -18.08 -25.22 -0.14
C LEU A 17 -17.78 -23.91 -0.90
N ASN A 18 -16.75 -23.16 -0.47
CA ASN A 18 -16.29 -21.96 -1.14
C ASN A 18 -15.38 -22.35 -2.32
N SER A 19 -15.93 -22.34 -3.54
CA SER A 19 -15.14 -22.52 -4.77
C SER A 19 -14.52 -21.19 -5.20
N LEU A 20 -13.23 -21.18 -5.53
CA LEU A 20 -12.56 -20.02 -6.12
C LEU A 20 -13.17 -19.70 -7.49
N VAL A 21 -13.92 -18.61 -7.59
CA VAL A 21 -14.58 -18.19 -8.84
C VAL A 21 -13.60 -17.56 -9.82
N LYS A 22 -12.65 -16.75 -9.31
CA LYS A 22 -11.65 -16.06 -10.12
C LYS A 22 -10.37 -15.86 -9.32
N ALA A 23 -9.25 -16.38 -9.80
CA ALA A 23 -7.96 -16.28 -9.11
C ALA A 23 -7.42 -14.85 -9.05
N ASN A 24 -7.64 -14.06 -10.10
CA ASN A 24 -7.24 -12.65 -10.16
C ASN A 24 -8.40 -11.81 -10.72
N ALA A 25 -9.07 -11.04 -9.86
CA ALA A 25 -10.19 -10.20 -10.26
C ALA A 25 -9.77 -8.87 -10.90
N GLY A 26 -8.55 -8.42 -10.63
CA GLY A 26 -8.00 -7.13 -11.03
C GLY A 26 -6.86 -6.72 -10.10
N THR A 27 -6.16 -5.65 -10.46
CA THR A 27 -5.12 -5.03 -9.63
C THR A 27 -5.72 -3.92 -8.76
N VAL A 28 -5.16 -3.73 -7.57
CA VAL A 28 -5.51 -2.63 -6.66
C VAL A 28 -4.23 -1.87 -6.29
N THR A 29 -4.34 -0.56 -6.17
CA THR A 29 -3.25 0.33 -5.72
C THR A 29 -3.06 0.21 -4.21
N ASN A 30 -1.85 0.53 -3.76
CA ASN A 30 -1.52 0.64 -2.34
C ASN A 30 -2.43 1.67 -1.64
N PHE A 31 -2.80 2.76 -2.33
CA PHE A 31 -3.78 3.73 -1.86
C PHE A 31 -5.17 3.11 -1.65
N GLU A 32 -5.70 2.34 -2.60
CA GLU A 32 -7.02 1.70 -2.43
C GLU A 32 -7.05 0.69 -1.29
N VAL A 33 -5.94 -0.03 -1.08
CA VAL A 33 -5.80 -0.93 0.07
C VAL A 33 -5.79 -0.13 1.38
N LEU A 34 -5.05 0.98 1.43
CA LEU A 34 -5.01 1.85 2.61
C LEU A 34 -6.37 2.48 2.91
N ASP A 35 -7.06 2.96 1.88
CA ASP A 35 -8.42 3.52 1.95
C ASP A 35 -9.43 2.49 2.48
N LEU A 36 -9.34 1.24 1.99
CA LEU A 36 -10.13 0.13 2.51
C LEU A 36 -9.85 -0.13 4.01
N LEU A 37 -8.58 -0.20 4.41
CA LEU A 37 -8.21 -0.43 5.81
C LEU A 37 -8.69 0.70 6.73
N ASN A 38 -8.56 1.96 6.29
CA ASN A 38 -9.12 3.12 6.98
C ASN A 38 -10.64 2.98 7.16
N SER A 39 -11.37 2.56 6.12
CA SER A 39 -12.82 2.35 6.18
C SER A 39 -13.24 1.23 7.15
N LYS A 40 -12.37 0.22 7.35
CA LYS A 40 -12.57 -0.85 8.34
C LYS A 40 -12.27 -0.40 9.78
N GLY A 41 -11.60 0.74 9.95
CA GLY A 41 -11.25 1.30 11.26
C GLY A 41 -9.78 1.19 11.65
N ALA A 42 -8.88 0.84 10.71
CA ALA A 42 -7.45 0.95 10.96
C ALA A 42 -7.07 2.42 11.19
N SER A 43 -6.26 2.69 12.21
CA SER A 43 -5.87 4.04 12.59
C SER A 43 -4.60 4.02 13.43
N LYS A 44 -3.78 5.08 13.35
CA LYS A 44 -2.66 5.33 14.27
C LYS A 44 -3.13 5.70 15.70
N ASP A 45 -4.38 6.17 15.85
CA ASP A 45 -4.95 6.55 17.15
C ASP A 45 -5.32 5.30 17.96
N THR A 46 -4.51 5.00 18.97
CA THR A 46 -4.65 3.82 19.84
C THR A 46 -6.03 3.77 20.54
N THR A 47 -6.65 4.92 20.78
CA THR A 47 -7.99 5.05 21.35
C THR A 47 -9.07 4.51 20.41
N ARG A 48 -8.90 4.75 19.10
CA ARG A 48 -9.80 4.23 18.05
C ARG A 48 -9.59 2.74 17.82
N VAL A 49 -8.34 2.28 17.89
CA VAL A 49 -7.97 0.87 17.72
C VAL A 49 -8.61 -0.02 18.80
N MET A 50 -8.67 0.44 20.05
CA MET A 50 -9.27 -0.33 21.15
C MET A 50 -10.77 -0.63 20.95
N GLY A 51 -11.53 0.29 20.34
CA GLY A 51 -12.98 0.12 20.11
C GLY A 51 -13.35 -0.73 18.89
N LEU A 52 -12.40 -1.00 17.97
CA LEU A 52 -12.64 -1.69 16.69
C LEU A 52 -11.75 -2.92 16.49
N LYS A 53 -11.14 -3.42 17.57
CA LYS A 53 -10.14 -4.49 17.57
C LYS A 53 -10.62 -5.80 16.91
N ASP A 54 -11.94 -6.02 16.85
CA ASP A 54 -12.53 -7.21 16.23
C ASP A 54 -12.73 -7.08 14.70
N LYS A 55 -12.56 -5.89 14.12
CA LYS A 55 -12.82 -5.62 12.68
C LYS A 55 -11.58 -5.66 11.79
N VAL A 56 -10.43 -5.38 12.37
CA VAL A 56 -9.14 -5.33 11.66
C VAL A 56 -8.19 -6.32 12.30
N SER A 57 -7.74 -7.29 11.54
CA SER A 57 -6.86 -8.35 12.05
C SER A 57 -5.44 -7.84 12.29
N SER A 58 -4.66 -8.57 13.09
CA SER A 58 -3.24 -8.21 13.31
C SER A 58 -2.42 -8.20 12.01
N SER A 59 -2.72 -9.08 11.06
CA SER A 59 -2.05 -9.06 9.75
C SER A 59 -2.43 -7.83 8.93
N GLU A 60 -3.68 -7.37 9.02
CA GLU A 60 -4.14 -6.15 8.33
C GLU A 60 -3.49 -4.89 8.92
N TYR A 61 -3.28 -4.83 10.23
CA TYR A 61 -2.53 -3.73 10.85
C TYR A 61 -1.07 -3.68 10.39
N LYS A 62 -0.39 -4.82 10.21
CA LYS A 62 0.97 -4.83 9.65
C LYS A 62 1.03 -4.23 8.24
N VAL A 63 0.01 -4.50 7.43
CA VAL A 63 -0.12 -3.92 6.09
C VAL A 63 -0.41 -2.42 6.19
N TYR A 64 -1.30 -2.03 7.10
CA TYR A 64 -1.60 -0.61 7.37
C TYR A 64 -0.34 0.18 7.75
N ASP A 65 0.44 -0.32 8.71
CA ASP A 65 1.66 0.33 9.20
C ASP A 65 2.66 0.53 8.05
N TYR A 66 2.90 -0.52 7.25
CA TYR A 66 3.74 -0.43 6.06
C TYR A 66 3.22 0.64 5.08
N LEU A 67 1.94 0.61 4.74
CA LEU A 67 1.35 1.54 3.76
C LEU A 67 1.41 3.00 4.23
N MET A 68 1.34 3.24 5.53
CA MET A 68 1.47 4.58 6.12
C MET A 68 2.83 5.23 5.85
N GLU A 69 3.88 4.43 5.62
CA GLU A 69 5.24 4.88 5.30
C GLU A 69 5.49 5.04 3.79
N THR A 70 4.52 4.68 2.95
CA THR A 70 4.64 4.76 1.48
C THR A 70 3.92 5.97 0.89
N ALA A 71 4.07 6.18 -0.42
CA ALA A 71 3.31 7.17 -1.18
C ALA A 71 1.78 7.08 -1.01
N ALA A 72 1.26 5.89 -0.67
CA ALA A 72 -0.16 5.68 -0.47
C ALA A 72 -0.75 6.58 0.63
N SER A 73 0.03 6.92 1.66
CA SER A 73 -0.46 7.66 2.82
C SER A 73 -0.73 9.14 2.57
N THR A 74 -0.06 9.71 1.57
CA THR A 74 -0.25 11.12 1.17
C THR A 74 -1.19 11.27 -0.02
N GLN A 75 -1.46 10.18 -0.75
CA GLN A 75 -2.34 10.15 -1.91
C GLN A 75 -3.81 10.35 -1.59
N THR A 76 -4.57 10.81 -2.58
CA THR A 76 -6.02 10.94 -2.53
C THR A 76 -6.66 10.23 -3.70
N ARG A 77 -7.96 9.92 -3.60
CA ARG A 77 -8.71 9.30 -4.70
C ARG A 77 -8.66 10.18 -5.96
N GLU A 78 -8.75 11.49 -5.77
CA GLU A 78 -8.70 12.46 -6.87
C GLU A 78 -7.33 12.45 -7.57
N SER A 79 -6.23 12.53 -6.81
CA SER A 79 -4.89 12.55 -7.40
C SER A 79 -4.58 11.26 -8.18
N VAL A 80 -4.91 10.10 -7.61
CA VAL A 80 -4.72 8.80 -8.26
C VAL A 80 -5.55 8.67 -9.54
N THR A 81 -6.83 9.07 -9.49
CA THR A 81 -7.72 8.98 -10.66
C THR A 81 -7.24 9.92 -11.78
N LYS A 82 -6.92 11.17 -11.43
CA LYS A 82 -6.46 12.18 -12.38
C LYS A 82 -5.12 11.79 -13.03
N PHE A 83 -4.20 11.22 -12.25
CA PHE A 83 -2.95 10.69 -12.77
C PHE A 83 -3.20 9.54 -13.75
N SER A 84 -4.00 8.54 -13.37
CA SER A 84 -4.33 7.41 -14.22
C SER A 84 -4.98 7.83 -15.54
N ASP A 85 -5.85 8.84 -15.52
CA ASP A 85 -6.48 9.38 -16.72
C ASP A 85 -5.47 10.08 -17.63
N LYS A 86 -4.53 10.84 -17.07
CA LYS A 86 -3.48 11.52 -17.85
C LYS A 86 -2.46 10.56 -18.44
N CYS A 87 -2.15 9.44 -17.78
CA CYS A 87 -1.26 8.41 -18.30
C CYS A 87 -1.75 7.75 -19.62
N LYS A 88 -3.03 7.90 -19.97
CA LYS A 88 -3.57 7.39 -21.25
C LYS A 88 -2.87 7.99 -22.46
N ASP A 89 -2.31 9.19 -22.31
CA ASP A 89 -1.58 9.89 -23.37
C ASP A 89 -0.11 9.40 -23.51
N PHE A 90 0.40 8.61 -22.56
CA PHE A 90 1.82 8.23 -22.44
C PHE A 90 2.16 6.80 -22.86
N LYS A 91 1.25 6.08 -23.55
CA LYS A 91 1.44 4.68 -24.00
C LYS A 91 1.86 3.70 -22.88
N LEU A 92 1.56 4.03 -21.62
CA LEU A 92 1.86 3.19 -20.46
C LEU A 92 0.87 2.04 -20.37
N VAL A 93 1.36 0.84 -20.03
CA VAL A 93 0.48 -0.28 -19.72
C VAL A 93 -0.04 -0.17 -18.28
N LYS A 94 -1.17 -0.81 -17.99
CA LYS A 94 -1.83 -0.70 -16.67
C LYS A 94 -0.93 -1.03 -15.48
N ALA A 95 -0.04 -2.01 -15.63
CA ALA A 95 0.90 -2.39 -14.58
C ALA A 95 1.96 -1.30 -14.31
N GLU A 96 2.39 -0.58 -15.33
CA GLU A 96 3.35 0.53 -15.19
C GLU A 96 2.68 1.69 -14.46
N ILE A 97 1.46 2.05 -14.86
CA ILE A 97 0.67 3.08 -14.19
C ILE A 97 0.48 2.72 -12.71
N LEU A 98 0.12 1.46 -12.42
CA LEU A 98 -0.02 0.95 -11.06
C LEU A 98 1.28 1.09 -10.25
N ASN A 99 2.41 0.69 -10.82
CA ASN A 99 3.71 0.76 -10.15
C ASN A 99 4.17 2.20 -9.93
N ILE A 100 3.94 3.11 -10.89
CA ILE A 100 4.24 4.53 -10.74
C ILE A 100 3.40 5.15 -9.62
N ILE A 101 2.10 4.81 -9.52
CA ILE A 101 1.24 5.26 -8.42
C ILE A 101 1.77 4.73 -7.08
N ASN A 102 2.11 3.44 -6.99
CA ASN A 102 2.51 2.81 -5.74
C ASN A 102 3.88 3.28 -5.24
N LEU A 103 4.83 3.50 -6.15
CA LEU A 103 6.23 3.83 -5.82
C LEU A 103 6.51 5.32 -5.85
N ARG A 104 5.76 6.11 -6.64
CA ARG A 104 5.96 7.55 -6.84
C ARG A 104 7.44 7.86 -7.17
N PRO A 105 7.92 7.49 -8.38
CA PRO A 105 9.29 7.78 -8.79
C PRO A 105 9.53 9.29 -8.85
N SER A 106 10.68 9.71 -8.35
CA SER A 106 11.10 11.11 -8.27
C SER A 106 12.27 11.44 -9.20
N SER A 107 12.84 10.42 -9.83
CA SER A 107 13.97 10.53 -10.75
C SER A 107 13.89 9.49 -11.86
N ASP A 108 14.64 9.72 -12.93
CA ASP A 108 14.74 8.80 -14.07
C ASP A 108 15.28 7.42 -13.67
N VAL A 109 16.20 7.37 -12.69
CA VAL A 109 16.77 6.13 -12.15
C VAL A 109 15.70 5.27 -11.47
N GLU A 110 14.70 5.90 -10.84
CA GLU A 110 13.57 5.20 -10.21
C GLU A 110 12.49 4.83 -11.22
N LEU A 111 12.32 5.61 -12.28
CA LEU A 111 11.30 5.38 -13.31
C LEU A 111 11.71 4.27 -14.31
N THR A 112 12.99 4.26 -14.72
CA THR A 112 13.56 3.30 -15.67
C THR A 112 13.22 1.83 -15.36
N PRO A 113 13.38 1.31 -14.13
CA PRO A 113 13.04 -0.08 -13.84
C PRO A 113 11.53 -0.39 -13.88
N ILE A 114 10.66 0.63 -13.87
CA ILE A 114 9.20 0.45 -13.92
C ILE A 114 8.72 0.28 -15.36
N ILE A 115 9.32 1.00 -16.31
CA ILE A 115 8.87 1.08 -17.70
C ILE A 115 9.75 0.17 -18.57
N GLU A 116 9.14 -0.83 -19.22
CA GLU A 116 9.91 -1.75 -20.06
C GLU A 116 10.27 -1.10 -21.41
N LYS A 117 11.57 -1.04 -21.74
CA LYS A 117 12.06 -0.55 -23.05
C LYS A 117 11.41 0.79 -23.48
N PRO A 118 11.55 1.87 -22.68
CA PRO A 118 10.92 3.16 -22.97
C PRO A 118 11.34 3.73 -24.33
N ASP A 119 12.60 3.55 -24.73
CA ASP A 119 13.13 4.00 -26.02
C ASP A 119 12.45 3.32 -27.21
N GLU A 120 12.26 1.99 -27.15
CA GLU A 120 11.62 1.22 -28.23
C GLU A 120 10.13 1.59 -28.39
N ARG A 121 9.48 2.03 -27.32
CA ARG A 121 8.07 2.46 -27.32
C ARG A 121 7.89 3.96 -27.54
N GLU A 122 9.00 4.70 -27.66
CA GLU A 122 9.03 6.16 -27.77
C GLU A 122 8.16 6.79 -26.68
N ILE A 123 8.46 6.44 -25.42
CA ILE A 123 7.77 6.96 -24.23
C ILE A 123 8.49 8.20 -23.74
N ASP A 124 7.71 9.25 -23.49
CA ASP A 124 8.18 10.48 -22.88
C ASP A 124 8.35 10.31 -21.36
N THR A 125 9.53 9.85 -20.93
CA THR A 125 9.87 9.61 -19.52
C THR A 125 9.97 10.91 -18.72
N GLU A 126 10.49 11.97 -19.32
CA GLU A 126 10.56 13.30 -18.71
C GLU A 126 9.16 13.84 -18.43
N GLY A 127 8.25 13.78 -19.41
CA GLY A 127 6.86 14.20 -19.24
C GLY A 127 6.10 13.36 -18.20
N ILE A 128 6.43 12.06 -18.06
CA ILE A 128 5.88 11.22 -16.98
C ILE A 128 6.36 11.71 -15.61
N LEU A 129 7.65 12.01 -15.45
CA LEU A 129 8.19 12.51 -14.18
C LEU A 129 7.57 13.86 -13.80
N GLU A 130 7.40 14.76 -14.77
CA GLU A 130 6.70 16.02 -14.56
C GLU A 130 5.25 15.78 -14.11
N LEU A 131 4.54 14.84 -14.76
CA LEU A 131 3.17 14.48 -14.40
C LEU A 131 3.08 13.89 -12.99
N VAL A 132 4.02 13.04 -12.60
CA VAL A 132 4.13 12.50 -11.23
C VAL A 132 4.30 13.64 -10.23
N GLN A 133 5.22 14.56 -10.49
CA GLN A 133 5.51 15.69 -9.59
C GLN A 133 4.33 16.68 -9.49
N GLN A 134 3.56 16.82 -10.57
CA GLN A 134 2.40 17.71 -10.63
C GLN A 134 1.15 17.14 -9.95
N LEU A 135 0.89 15.84 -10.12
CA LEU A 135 -0.39 15.24 -9.74
C LEU A 135 -0.30 14.36 -8.50
N LEU A 136 0.82 13.67 -8.28
CA LEU A 136 0.98 12.80 -7.12
C LEU A 136 1.64 13.59 -5.98
N PRO A 137 1.07 13.56 -4.77
CA PRO A 137 1.63 14.26 -3.62
C PRO A 137 3.02 13.72 -3.27
N PRO A 138 3.84 14.51 -2.56
CA PRO A 138 5.14 14.07 -2.10
C PRO A 138 5.01 12.88 -1.14
N LEU A 139 6.08 12.09 -1.05
CA LEU A 139 6.19 11.01 -0.06
C LEU A 139 6.02 11.56 1.36
N PRO A 140 5.50 10.75 2.31
CA PRO A 140 5.45 11.16 3.71
C PRO A 140 6.86 11.50 4.21
N THR A 141 7.00 12.62 4.91
CA THR A 141 8.25 12.94 5.60
C THR A 141 8.40 11.95 6.75
N LEU A 142 9.35 11.01 6.63
CA LEU A 142 9.76 10.20 7.76
C LEU A 142 10.56 11.11 8.66
N GLU A 143 10.00 11.49 9.82
CA GLU A 143 10.80 12.04 10.91
C GLU A 143 11.78 10.94 11.32
N SER A 144 12.99 10.97 10.78
CA SER A 144 14.06 10.10 11.23
C SER A 144 14.37 10.46 12.68
N GLU A 145 14.09 9.55 13.61
CA GLU A 145 14.66 9.57 14.95
C GLU A 145 16.19 9.44 14.82
N GLN A 146 16.86 10.57 14.57
CA GLN A 146 18.29 10.70 14.78
C GLN A 146 18.49 10.85 16.30
N GLU A 147 18.56 9.73 17.01
CA GLU A 147 19.14 9.73 18.35
C GLU A 147 20.63 10.10 18.21
N GLU A 148 20.96 11.31 18.66
CA GLU A 148 22.31 11.78 18.92
C GLU A 148 23.05 10.79 19.83
N THR A 149 23.98 10.00 19.28
CA THR A 149 25.07 9.42 20.06
C THR A 149 26.33 10.24 19.84
N GLU A 150 26.42 11.39 20.50
CA GLU A 150 27.70 12.06 20.77
C GLU A 150 27.74 12.44 22.26
N ASN A 151 28.19 11.51 23.10
CA ASN A 151 28.83 11.89 24.36
C ASN A 151 29.65 10.72 24.95
N ALA A 152 30.96 10.69 24.70
CA ALA A 152 31.98 10.19 25.63
C ALA A 152 33.39 10.30 25.03
N GLU A 153 33.95 11.52 24.96
CA GLU A 153 35.41 11.69 24.95
C GLU A 153 35.78 12.98 25.67
N GLN A 154 35.88 12.95 27.01
CA GLN A 154 36.81 13.80 27.76
C GLN A 154 37.36 13.08 29.00
N GLU A 155 38.66 13.31 29.22
CA GLU A 155 39.49 13.03 30.40
C GLU A 155 40.06 11.61 30.62
N GLU A 156 41.30 11.42 30.16
CA GLU A 156 42.38 11.14 31.14
C GLU A 156 43.71 11.78 30.68
N THR A 157 44.05 12.91 31.29
CA THR A 157 45.41 13.43 31.38
C THR A 157 45.95 13.15 32.79
N ALA A 158 47.06 12.41 32.85
CA ALA A 158 48.15 12.47 33.82
C ALA A 158 47.84 12.39 35.34
N VAL A 159 48.25 11.29 35.98
CA VAL A 159 49.30 11.26 37.04
C VAL A 159 50.09 9.95 36.96
#